data_AF-A0A1I3L807-F1
#
_entry.id   AF-A0A1I3L807-F1
#
_cell.length_a   1.000
_cell.length_b   1.000
_cell.length_c   1.000
_cell.angle_alpha   90.00
_cell.angle_beta   90.00
_cell.angle_gamma   90.00
#
_symmetry.space_group_name_H-M   'P 1'
#
loop_
_entity.id
_entity.type
_entity.pdbx_description
1 polymer ?
#
loop_
_entity_poly.entity_id
_entity_poly.type
_entity_poly.pdbx_seq_one_letter_code
_entity_poly.pdbx_strand_id
1 'polypeptide(L)'
;MNNFKYWGGCHDIEGYLQNNGSHQVFTATVGLVSSNWDRAVELYYQIKGGCVDYGKARTAQFAIYGKKQRLEGPDRKRKCWAADQDNNPDEHPPALYPEWDKDHPIHLISHSQGGQTVRTLIQLLEKGSPYGNEGDSPLYTGGKIGWVKSATTISTPHNGTTLRDVIIDSAPKVSELIGLIVQATGLGGSSNPITTSSWNNMVWHRNFPKISAILSTVPRTYRFGI
;
A
#
# COMPACT_ATOMS: atom_id res chain seq x y z
N MET A 1 12.90 19.70 -18.47
CA MET A 1 13.40 18.37 -18.08
C MET A 1 13.30 18.29 -16.56
N ASN A 2 12.53 17.33 -16.03
CA ASN A 2 12.68 16.70 -14.68
C ASN A 2 11.36 16.06 -14.25
N ASN A 3 11.13 14.81 -14.66
CA ASN A 3 10.10 13.95 -14.05
C ASN A 3 10.80 13.05 -13.04
N PHE A 4 11.05 13.55 -11.82
CA PHE A 4 11.72 12.78 -10.77
C PHE A 4 10.72 11.85 -10.09
N LYS A 5 10.98 10.54 -10.12
CA LYS A 5 10.15 9.50 -9.49
C LYS A 5 10.78 9.03 -8.19
N TYR A 6 9.95 8.72 -7.20
CA TYR A 6 10.42 8.09 -5.96
C TYR A 6 11.16 6.77 -6.23
N TRP A 7 10.56 5.91 -7.06
CA TRP A 7 11.18 4.68 -7.55
C TRP A 7 11.96 4.94 -8.85
N GLY A 8 13.17 5.49 -8.74
CA GLY A 8 14.11 5.61 -9.85
C GLY A 8 14.79 6.96 -10.04
N GLY A 9 14.39 7.99 -9.30
CA GLY A 9 14.93 9.34 -9.42
C GLY A 9 14.69 9.89 -10.82
N CYS A 10 15.76 10.15 -11.57
CA CYS A 10 15.67 10.55 -12.98
C CYS A 10 15.24 9.41 -13.93
N HIS A 11 15.11 8.18 -13.42
CA HIS A 11 14.61 7.02 -14.14
C HIS A 11 13.23 6.61 -13.60
N ASP A 12 12.54 5.76 -14.37
CA ASP A 12 11.25 5.18 -13.98
C ASP A 12 11.40 3.66 -13.79
N ILE A 13 11.60 3.23 -12.54
CA ILE A 13 11.75 1.80 -12.22
C ILE A 13 10.44 1.05 -12.46
N GLU A 14 9.29 1.66 -12.17
CA GLU A 14 7.97 1.04 -12.42
C GLU A 14 7.80 0.80 -13.92
N GLY A 15 7.96 1.86 -14.74
CA GLY A 15 7.85 1.75 -16.19
C GLY A 15 8.88 0.80 -16.80
N TYR A 16 10.13 0.80 -16.31
CA TYR A 16 11.15 -0.14 -16.77
C TYR A 16 10.70 -1.60 -16.54
N LEU A 17 10.17 -1.90 -15.36
CA LEU A 17 9.79 -3.26 -15.00
C LEU A 17 8.45 -3.69 -15.63
N GLN A 18 7.52 -2.76 -15.87
CA GLN A 18 6.32 -3.03 -16.68
C GLN A 18 6.69 -3.40 -18.12
N ASN A 19 7.69 -2.72 -18.70
CA ASN A 19 8.08 -2.92 -20.10
C ASN A 19 9.02 -4.11 -20.33
N ASN A 20 9.83 -4.49 -19.34
CA ASN A 20 10.86 -5.52 -19.48
C ASN A 20 10.60 -6.78 -18.62
N GLY A 21 9.57 -6.75 -17.78
CA GLY A 21 9.19 -7.86 -16.91
C GLY A 21 7.99 -8.64 -17.43
N SER A 22 7.71 -9.77 -16.77
CA SER A 22 6.51 -10.58 -16.98
C SER A 22 5.43 -10.35 -15.91
N HIS A 23 5.56 -9.27 -15.13
CA HIS A 23 4.72 -8.98 -13.98
C HIS A 23 4.03 -7.64 -14.14
N GLN A 24 2.77 -7.56 -13.68
CA GLN A 24 2.11 -6.28 -13.49
C GLN A 24 2.72 -5.58 -12.29
N VAL A 25 2.98 -4.28 -12.44
CA VAL A 25 3.65 -3.45 -11.46
C VAL A 25 2.79 -2.25 -11.17
N PHE A 26 2.61 -1.95 -9.91
CA PHE A 26 1.88 -0.77 -9.48
C PHE A 26 2.65 -0.02 -8.41
N THR A 27 2.54 1.30 -8.41
CA THR A 27 3.01 2.14 -7.32
C THR A 27 1.86 2.60 -6.44
N ALA A 28 1.85 2.13 -5.19
CA ALA A 28 0.97 2.62 -4.14
C ALA A 28 1.58 3.83 -3.43
N THR A 29 0.72 4.69 -2.88
CA THR A 29 1.00 6.03 -2.36
C THR A 29 0.29 6.18 -1.02
N VAL A 30 1.04 6.23 0.08
CA VAL A 30 0.49 6.37 1.45
C VAL A 30 1.05 7.59 2.18
N GLY A 31 0.30 8.11 3.17
CA GLY A 31 0.60 9.37 3.84
C GLY A 31 2.01 9.45 4.46
N LEU A 32 2.72 10.55 4.19
CA LEU A 32 4.13 10.76 4.55
C LEU A 32 4.44 10.64 6.06
N VAL A 33 3.57 11.20 6.90
CA VAL A 33 3.74 11.29 8.37
C VAL A 33 2.66 10.52 9.14
N SER A 34 1.90 9.67 8.43
CA SER A 34 0.83 8.88 9.02
C SER A 34 1.38 7.68 9.81
N SER A 35 0.57 7.15 10.73
CA SER A 35 0.96 5.95 11.49
C SER A 35 1.08 4.74 10.55
N ASN A 36 1.87 3.73 10.91
CA ASN A 36 2.00 2.51 10.09
C ASN A 36 0.65 1.81 9.88
N TRP A 37 -0.23 1.88 10.87
CA TRP A 37 -1.60 1.39 10.75
C TRP A 37 -2.39 2.16 9.69
N ASP A 38 -2.45 3.49 9.80
CA ASP A 38 -3.25 4.32 8.89
C ASP A 38 -2.75 4.13 7.45
N ARG A 39 -1.43 4.04 7.28
CA ARG A 39 -0.79 3.72 6.00
C ARG A 39 -1.13 2.30 5.52
N ALA A 40 -1.20 1.31 6.41
CA ALA A 40 -1.54 -0.07 6.05
C ALA A 40 -3.01 -0.19 5.60
N VAL A 41 -3.92 0.50 6.29
CA VAL A 41 -5.33 0.57 5.89
C VAL A 41 -5.47 1.31 4.56
N GLU A 42 -4.84 2.47 4.39
CA GLU A 42 -4.84 3.18 3.10
C GLU A 42 -4.28 2.30 1.97
N LEU A 43 -3.18 1.59 2.22
CA LEU A 43 -2.58 0.67 1.26
C LEU A 43 -3.55 -0.47 0.87
N TYR A 44 -4.26 -1.04 1.84
CA TYR A 44 -5.25 -2.08 1.59
C TYR A 44 -6.33 -1.60 0.60
N TYR A 45 -6.94 -0.43 0.87
CA TYR A 45 -8.00 0.12 0.02
C TYR A 45 -7.48 0.63 -1.32
N GLN A 46 -6.25 1.13 -1.38
CA GLN A 46 -5.65 1.52 -2.65
C GLN A 46 -5.41 0.32 -3.57
N ILE A 47 -5.08 -0.85 -3.02
CA ILE A 47 -4.90 -2.08 -3.80
C ILE A 47 -6.26 -2.70 -4.12
N LYS A 48 -7.06 -3.03 -3.10
CA LYS A 48 -8.29 -3.81 -3.22
C LYS A 48 -9.50 -3.01 -3.73
N GLY A 49 -9.52 -1.71 -3.47
CA GLY A 49 -10.66 -0.84 -3.70
C GLY A 49 -11.59 -0.72 -2.49
N GLY A 50 -12.47 0.27 -2.55
CA GLY A 50 -13.39 0.69 -1.49
C GLY A 50 -12.96 1.98 -0.80
N CYS A 51 -13.77 2.40 0.18
CA CYS A 51 -13.51 3.58 1.01
C CYS A 51 -12.79 3.21 2.31
N VAL A 52 -11.77 4.01 2.65
CA VAL A 52 -10.93 3.77 3.83
C VAL A 52 -11.75 3.81 5.11
N ASP A 53 -11.77 2.67 5.80
CA ASP A 53 -12.19 2.56 7.19
C ASP A 53 -10.93 2.43 8.07
N TYR A 54 -10.59 3.48 8.81
CA TYR A 54 -9.43 3.50 9.71
C TYR A 54 -9.62 2.72 11.01
N GLY A 55 -10.85 2.23 11.25
CA GLY A 55 -11.26 1.59 12.48
C GLY A 55 -11.86 2.60 13.46
N LYS A 56 -13.18 2.56 13.65
CA LYS A 56 -13.92 3.42 14.59
C LYS A 56 -13.41 3.29 16.03
N ALA A 57 -13.15 2.07 16.50
CA ALA A 57 -12.68 1.83 17.87
C ALA A 57 -11.28 2.45 18.10
N ARG A 58 -10.37 2.26 17.14
CA ARG A 58 -9.04 2.87 17.14
C ARG A 58 -9.10 4.39 17.10
N THR A 59 -9.91 4.90 16.19
CA THR A 59 -10.08 6.33 15.99
C THR A 59 -10.53 6.98 17.30
N ALA A 60 -11.46 6.36 18.02
CA ALA A 60 -11.90 6.83 19.33
C ALA A 60 -10.79 6.77 20.38
N GLN A 61 -10.04 5.67 20.46
CA GLN A 61 -8.95 5.49 21.44
C GLN A 61 -7.81 6.50 21.24
N PHE A 62 -7.43 6.78 19.99
CA PHE A 62 -6.31 7.67 19.67
C PHE A 62 -6.73 9.12 19.36
N ALA A 63 -8.03 9.42 19.41
CA ALA A 63 -8.56 10.79 19.26
C ALA A 63 -7.99 11.76 20.31
N ILE A 64 -7.60 11.26 21.48
CA ILE A 64 -7.07 12.02 22.62
C ILE A 64 -5.71 12.68 22.26
N TYR A 65 -4.94 12.10 21.33
CA TYR A 65 -3.66 12.68 20.86
C TYR A 65 -3.83 13.74 19.75
N GLY A 66 -5.01 14.37 19.66
CA GLY A 66 -5.34 15.38 18.64
C GLY A 66 -5.48 14.81 17.23
N LYS A 67 -5.31 13.49 17.05
CA LYS A 67 -5.53 12.82 15.77
C LYS A 67 -7.01 12.52 15.60
N LYS A 68 -7.76 13.49 15.08
CA LYS A 68 -9.04 13.21 14.40
C LYS A 68 -8.72 12.33 13.18
N GLN A 69 -8.52 11.03 13.37
CA GLN A 69 -8.53 10.09 12.26
C GLN A 69 -9.84 10.30 11.50
N ARG A 70 -9.72 10.36 10.18
CA ARG A 70 -10.67 11.02 9.27
C ARG A 70 -12.05 10.37 9.32
N LEU A 71 -12.85 10.73 10.33
CA LEU A 71 -14.30 10.57 10.30
C LEU A 71 -14.81 11.48 9.18
N GLU A 72 -15.69 10.95 8.33
CA GLU A 72 -16.38 11.77 7.34
C GLU A 72 -17.06 12.93 8.04
N GLY A 73 -16.84 14.11 7.50
CA GLY A 73 -17.50 15.33 7.94
C GLY A 73 -17.76 16.22 6.73
N PRO A 74 -18.56 17.29 6.91
CA PRO A 74 -18.93 18.19 5.82
C PRO A 74 -17.73 18.70 5.02
N ASP A 75 -16.57 18.88 5.66
CA ASP A 75 -15.35 19.40 5.02
C ASP A 75 -14.30 18.32 4.67
N ARG A 76 -14.57 17.03 4.95
CA ARG A 76 -13.57 15.95 4.82
C ARG A 76 -14.21 14.66 4.33
N LYS A 77 -14.01 14.35 3.04
CA LYS A 77 -14.38 13.05 2.44
C LYS A 77 -13.38 11.95 2.80
N ARG A 78 -13.87 10.71 2.95
CA ARG A 78 -12.99 9.52 3.03
C ARG A 78 -12.16 9.40 1.74
N LYS A 79 -10.98 8.80 1.87
CA LYS A 79 -10.22 8.35 0.70
C LYS A 79 -10.91 7.09 0.18
N CYS A 80 -11.18 7.04 -1.11
CA CYS A 80 -11.84 5.90 -1.74
C CYS A 80 -11.15 5.58 -3.07
N TRP A 81 -11.18 4.30 -3.43
CA TRP A 81 -10.73 3.80 -4.72
C TRP A 81 -11.81 2.93 -5.33
N ALA A 82 -12.09 3.10 -6.62
CA ALA A 82 -13.09 2.32 -7.32
C ALA A 82 -12.55 0.92 -7.63
N ALA A 83 -13.19 -0.10 -7.06
CA ALA A 83 -12.92 -1.51 -7.38
C ALA A 83 -13.49 -1.91 -8.76
N ASP A 84 -14.57 -1.24 -9.16
CA ASP A 84 -15.23 -1.41 -10.46
C ASP A 84 -15.27 -0.03 -11.15
N GLN A 85 -14.61 0.09 -12.30
CA GLN A 85 -14.58 1.34 -13.07
C GLN A 85 -15.89 1.59 -13.83
N ASP A 86 -16.61 0.53 -14.20
CA ASP A 86 -17.87 0.65 -14.94
C ASP A 86 -19.01 1.09 -14.00
N ASN A 87 -18.85 0.87 -12.69
CA ASN A 87 -19.78 1.29 -11.65
C ASN A 87 -19.12 2.24 -10.62
N ASN A 88 -18.66 3.39 -11.10
CA ASN A 88 -17.96 4.41 -10.31
C ASN A 88 -18.67 5.79 -10.33
N PRO A 89 -19.84 5.92 -9.67
CA PRO A 89 -20.65 7.15 -9.74
C PRO A 89 -19.99 8.36 -9.07
N ASP A 90 -19.08 8.13 -8.13
CA ASP A 90 -18.35 9.19 -7.39
C ASP A 90 -16.98 9.51 -8.00
N GLU A 91 -16.69 8.99 -9.21
CA GLU A 91 -15.46 9.21 -9.97
C GLU A 91 -14.18 9.02 -9.14
N HIS A 92 -14.15 7.99 -8.31
CA HIS A 92 -12.98 7.66 -7.51
C HIS A 92 -11.82 7.14 -8.37
N PRO A 93 -10.57 7.38 -7.97
CA PRO A 93 -9.43 6.77 -8.65
C PRO A 93 -9.54 5.24 -8.68
N PRO A 94 -9.07 4.55 -9.74
CA PRO A 94 -9.08 3.09 -9.78
C PRO A 94 -8.27 2.48 -8.64
N ALA A 95 -8.76 1.40 -8.07
CA ALA A 95 -7.91 0.54 -7.24
C ALA A 95 -6.86 -0.13 -8.12
N LEU A 96 -5.70 -0.42 -7.54
CA LEU A 96 -4.56 -0.95 -8.30
C LEU A 96 -4.79 -2.39 -8.75
N TYR A 97 -5.45 -3.20 -7.92
CA TYR A 97 -5.64 -4.63 -8.16
C TYR A 97 -6.90 -5.17 -7.46
N PRO A 98 -8.12 -4.85 -7.96
CA PRO A 98 -9.39 -5.21 -7.30
C PRO A 98 -9.61 -6.71 -7.13
N GLU A 99 -9.04 -7.55 -7.99
CA GLU A 99 -9.10 -9.01 -7.91
C GLU A 99 -8.22 -9.61 -6.81
N TRP A 100 -7.43 -8.79 -6.10
CA TRP A 100 -6.49 -9.24 -5.07
C TRP A 100 -7.12 -10.19 -4.04
N ASP A 101 -6.66 -11.43 -4.00
CA ASP A 101 -7.03 -12.44 -3.03
C ASP A 101 -5.93 -13.51 -2.89
N LYS A 102 -6.26 -14.70 -2.38
CA LYS A 102 -5.32 -15.81 -2.20
C LYS A 102 -4.90 -16.47 -3.51
N ASP A 103 -5.79 -16.48 -4.51
CA ASP A 103 -5.54 -17.05 -5.82
C ASP A 103 -4.85 -16.03 -6.75
N HIS A 104 -4.98 -14.74 -6.41
CA HIS A 104 -4.34 -13.60 -7.04
C HIS A 104 -3.40 -12.86 -6.07
N PRO A 105 -2.35 -13.53 -5.54
CA PRO A 105 -1.52 -12.93 -4.51
C PRO A 105 -0.58 -11.87 -5.08
N ILE A 106 -0.09 -11.00 -4.20
CA ILE A 106 0.85 -9.93 -4.57
C ILE A 106 2.22 -10.07 -3.90
N HIS A 107 3.25 -9.50 -4.52
CA HIS A 107 4.52 -9.23 -3.86
C HIS A 107 4.60 -7.76 -3.46
N LEU A 108 5.05 -7.48 -2.25
CA LEU A 108 5.19 -6.13 -1.72
C LEU A 108 6.68 -5.77 -1.64
N ILE A 109 7.10 -4.75 -2.39
CA ILE A 109 8.43 -4.15 -2.28
C ILE A 109 8.29 -2.77 -1.65
N SER A 110 9.04 -2.54 -0.58
CA SER A 110 8.87 -1.36 0.25
C SER A 110 10.22 -0.75 0.63
N HIS A 111 10.26 0.57 0.78
CA HIS A 111 11.44 1.32 1.19
C HIS A 111 11.17 2.11 2.48
N SER A 112 12.17 2.23 3.34
CA SER A 112 12.11 3.03 4.57
C SER A 112 10.90 2.65 5.44
N GLN A 113 10.09 3.59 5.91
CA GLN A 113 8.89 3.31 6.72
C GLN A 113 7.86 2.43 6.00
N GLY A 114 7.96 2.27 4.67
CA GLY A 114 7.16 1.33 3.89
C GLY A 114 7.22 -0.11 4.43
N GLY A 115 8.39 -0.59 4.87
CA GLY A 115 8.49 -1.97 5.35
C GLY A 115 7.74 -2.22 6.67
N GLN A 116 7.66 -1.22 7.55
CA GLN A 116 6.79 -1.29 8.73
C GLN A 116 5.30 -1.27 8.37
N THR A 117 4.95 -0.52 7.32
CA THR A 117 3.59 -0.44 6.80
C THR A 117 3.15 -1.80 6.26
N VAL A 118 3.97 -2.42 5.40
CA VAL A 118 3.72 -3.74 4.82
C VAL A 118 3.60 -4.82 5.90
N ARG A 119 4.48 -4.82 6.91
CA ARG A 119 4.36 -5.76 8.04
C ARG A 119 3.06 -5.59 8.81
N THR A 120 2.62 -4.34 9.01
CA THR A 120 1.34 -4.04 9.67
C THR A 120 0.15 -4.53 8.83
N LEU A 121 0.19 -4.31 7.51
CA LEU A 121 -0.83 -4.81 6.59
C LEU A 121 -0.94 -6.34 6.63
N ILE A 122 0.19 -7.06 6.56
CA ILE A 122 0.21 -8.53 6.62
C ILE A 122 -0.39 -9.02 7.95
N GLN A 123 -0.02 -8.40 9.07
CA GLN A 123 -0.58 -8.74 10.38
C GLN A 123 -2.11 -8.61 10.40
N LEU A 124 -2.65 -7.50 9.88
CA LEU A 124 -4.08 -7.27 9.80
C LEU A 124 -4.78 -8.26 8.87
N LEU A 125 -4.21 -8.54 7.69
CA LEU A 125 -4.77 -9.51 6.75
C LEU A 125 -4.87 -10.91 7.37
N GLU A 126 -3.81 -11.37 8.04
CA GLU A 126 -3.76 -12.73 8.57
C GLU A 126 -4.52 -12.90 9.88
N LYS A 127 -4.41 -11.93 10.79
CA LYS A 127 -4.89 -12.06 12.18
C LYS A 127 -6.06 -11.13 12.53
N GLY A 128 -6.36 -10.16 11.67
CA GLY A 128 -7.36 -9.14 11.96
C GLY A 128 -6.86 -8.11 12.96
N SER A 129 -7.78 -7.33 13.53
CA SER A 129 -7.41 -6.39 14.59
C SER A 129 -7.06 -7.16 15.88
N PRO A 130 -5.94 -6.82 16.54
CA PRO A 130 -5.62 -7.39 17.85
C PRO A 130 -6.56 -6.91 18.97
N TYR A 131 -7.40 -5.89 18.71
CA TYR A 131 -8.32 -5.31 19.69
C TYR A 131 -9.79 -5.72 19.46
N GLY A 132 -10.05 -6.70 18.58
CA GLY A 132 -11.40 -7.19 18.29
C GLY A 132 -12.11 -6.36 17.22
N ASN A 133 -13.31 -5.87 17.53
CA ASN A 133 -14.10 -5.09 16.56
C ASN A 133 -13.53 -3.68 16.42
N GLU A 134 -12.74 -3.49 15.37
CA GLU A 134 -12.05 -2.25 15.07
C GLU A 134 -12.89 -1.31 14.20
N GLY A 135 -13.73 -1.87 13.34
CA GLY A 135 -14.50 -1.23 12.28
C GLY A 135 -15.19 -2.27 11.41
N ASP A 136 -15.86 -1.83 10.35
CA ASP A 136 -16.65 -2.70 9.46
C ASP A 136 -15.83 -3.27 8.31
N SER A 137 -14.57 -2.83 8.16
CA SER A 137 -13.67 -3.33 7.12
C SER A 137 -13.43 -4.85 7.22
N PRO A 138 -13.52 -5.58 6.08
CA PRO A 138 -13.04 -6.96 6.02
C PRO A 138 -11.59 -7.11 6.44
N LEU A 139 -10.75 -6.07 6.33
CA LEU A 139 -9.36 -6.09 6.77
C LEU A 139 -9.23 -6.53 8.25
N TYR A 140 -10.19 -6.16 9.10
CA TYR A 140 -10.11 -6.40 10.55
C TYR A 140 -10.54 -7.80 10.99
N THR A 141 -11.10 -8.62 10.10
CA THR A 141 -11.55 -9.99 10.44
C THR A 141 -10.45 -11.04 10.34
N GLY A 142 -9.29 -10.71 9.79
CA GLY A 142 -8.19 -11.66 9.56
C GLY A 142 -8.52 -12.73 8.51
N GLY A 143 -7.81 -13.86 8.57
CA GLY A 143 -8.07 -15.04 7.72
C GLY A 143 -7.60 -14.96 6.27
N LYS A 144 -6.95 -13.85 5.86
CA LYS A 144 -6.49 -13.62 4.47
C LYS A 144 -5.07 -14.13 4.24
N ILE A 145 -4.78 -15.31 4.78
CA ILE A 145 -3.47 -15.96 4.65
C ILE A 145 -3.24 -16.30 3.17
N GLY A 146 -2.06 -15.93 2.66
CA GLY A 146 -1.66 -16.19 1.28
C GLY A 146 -2.00 -15.07 0.30
N TRP A 147 -2.67 -13.99 0.72
CA TRP A 147 -2.90 -12.80 -0.14
C TRP A 147 -1.59 -12.07 -0.48
N VAL A 148 -0.58 -12.16 0.39
CA VAL A 148 0.77 -11.64 0.15
C VAL A 148 1.74 -12.80 -0.02
N LYS A 149 2.38 -12.89 -1.18
CA LYS A 149 3.32 -13.96 -1.53
C LYS A 149 4.72 -13.70 -0.99
N SER A 150 5.17 -12.44 -1.02
CA SER A 150 6.43 -12.02 -0.39
C SER A 150 6.38 -10.55 0.01
N ALA A 151 7.24 -10.20 0.97
CA ALA A 151 7.48 -8.82 1.39
C ALA A 151 8.99 -8.56 1.41
N THR A 152 9.44 -7.62 0.58
CA THR A 152 10.82 -7.16 0.51
C THR A 152 10.90 -5.75 1.07
N THR A 153 11.83 -5.54 2.01
CA THR A 153 12.01 -4.27 2.71
C THR A 153 13.41 -3.74 2.48
N ILE A 154 13.53 -2.52 1.96
CA ILE A 154 14.80 -1.86 1.66
C ILE A 154 14.99 -0.72 2.65
N SER A 155 16.10 -0.69 3.37
CA SER A 155 16.45 0.37 4.33
C SER A 155 15.33 0.68 5.35
N THR A 156 14.57 -0.33 5.76
CA THR A 156 13.43 -0.15 6.68
C THR A 156 13.93 -0.06 8.12
N PRO A 157 13.49 0.92 8.92
CA PRO A 157 13.84 1.02 10.33
C PRO A 157 13.06 -0.03 11.14
N HIS A 158 13.51 -1.29 11.10
CA HIS A 158 12.82 -2.38 11.78
C HIS A 158 12.81 -2.27 13.31
N ASN A 159 13.84 -1.62 13.83
CA ASN A 159 14.04 -1.38 15.26
C ASN A 159 14.00 0.13 15.58
N GLY A 160 13.30 0.91 14.75
CA GLY A 160 13.31 2.36 14.84
C GLY A 160 14.57 2.99 14.24
N THR A 161 14.72 4.29 14.45
CA THR A 161 15.90 5.06 14.05
C THR A 161 16.10 6.16 15.08
N THR A 162 17.34 6.40 15.48
CA THR A 162 17.72 7.53 16.35
C THR A 162 17.42 8.89 15.71
N LEU A 163 17.20 8.92 14.38
CA LEU A 163 16.74 10.11 13.67
C LEU A 163 15.37 10.60 14.16
N ARG A 164 14.53 9.71 14.74
CA ARG A 164 13.23 10.11 15.30
C ARG A 164 13.40 11.09 16.46
N ASP A 165 14.37 10.85 17.34
CA ASP A 165 14.63 11.70 18.50
C ASP A 165 15.12 13.08 18.05
N VAL A 166 16.00 13.11 17.03
CA VAL A 166 16.46 14.35 16.39
C VAL A 166 15.31 15.13 15.73
N ILE A 167 14.37 14.46 15.06
CA ILE A 167 13.24 15.12 14.38
C ILE A 167 12.22 15.68 15.38
N ILE A 168 11.96 14.99 16.50
CA ILE A 168 11.01 15.43 17.52
C ILE A 168 11.57 16.65 18.28
N ASP A 169 12.85 16.65 18.62
CA ASP A 169 13.52 17.77 19.30
C ASP A 169 13.74 18.98 18.37
N SER A 170 13.62 18.79 17.05
CA SER A 170 13.74 19.87 16.08
C SER A 170 12.66 19.81 15.00
N ALA A 171 11.41 20.04 15.41
CA ALA A 171 10.22 20.21 14.56
C ALA A 171 10.44 20.94 13.20
N PRO A 172 11.29 21.98 13.05
CA PRO A 172 11.58 22.57 11.74
C PRO A 172 12.24 21.62 10.70
N LYS A 173 12.82 20.47 11.09
CA LYS A 173 13.53 19.56 10.17
C LYS A 173 12.64 18.67 9.31
N VAL A 174 11.36 18.48 9.66
CA VAL A 174 10.42 17.76 8.76
C VAL A 174 10.25 18.56 7.47
N SER A 175 10.16 19.88 7.59
CA SER A 175 10.11 20.81 6.45
C SER A 175 11.42 20.81 5.66
N GLU A 176 12.57 20.61 6.30
CA GLU A 176 13.86 20.45 5.61
C GLU A 176 13.96 19.12 4.86
N LEU A 177 13.43 18.01 5.40
CA LEU A 177 13.40 16.73 4.68
C LEU A 177 12.44 16.79 3.48
N ILE A 178 11.27 17.40 3.65
CA ILE A 178 10.35 17.73 2.55
C ILE A 178 11.05 18.68 1.56
N GLY A 179 11.75 19.68 2.07
CA GLY A 179 12.50 20.67 1.29
C GLY A 179 13.66 20.07 0.51
N LEU A 180 14.38 19.09 1.06
CA LEU A 180 15.43 18.32 0.39
C LEU A 180 14.85 17.47 -0.73
N ILE A 181 13.69 16.84 -0.52
CA ILE A 181 12.98 16.11 -1.58
C ILE A 181 12.50 17.08 -2.67
N VAL A 182 11.93 18.24 -2.30
CA VAL A 182 11.47 19.28 -3.26
C VAL A 182 12.65 19.91 -4.03
N GLN A 183 13.77 20.20 -3.37
CA GLN A 183 14.98 20.73 -3.99
C GLN A 183 15.67 19.70 -4.89
N ALA A 184 15.76 18.43 -4.47
CA ALA A 184 16.31 17.36 -5.29
C ALA A 184 15.43 17.03 -6.51
N THR A 185 14.12 17.33 -6.46
CA THR A 185 13.17 17.11 -7.55
C THR A 185 12.95 18.33 -8.47
N GLY A 186 13.48 19.51 -8.11
CA GLY A 186 13.48 20.70 -8.97
C GLY A 186 12.10 21.32 -9.24
N LEU A 187 11.14 21.22 -8.31
CA LEU A 187 9.75 21.63 -8.52
C LEU A 187 9.49 23.11 -8.18
N GLY A 188 9.98 24.00 -9.05
CA GLY A 188 9.43 25.34 -9.23
C GLY A 188 8.50 25.35 -10.44
N GLY A 189 7.19 25.37 -10.20
CA GLY A 189 6.13 25.73 -11.17
C GLY A 189 6.11 25.02 -12.52
N SER A 190 5.26 24.01 -12.70
CA SER A 190 4.51 23.83 -13.95
C SER A 190 3.40 22.78 -13.79
N SER A 191 2.34 23.00 -14.55
CA SER A 191 0.99 22.45 -14.48
C SER A 191 0.86 20.98 -14.92
N ASN A 192 1.40 20.07 -14.11
CA ASN A 192 0.95 18.68 -14.07
C ASN A 192 0.97 18.25 -12.59
N PRO A 193 -0.11 17.71 -12.01
CA PRO A 193 -0.11 17.31 -10.60
C PRO A 193 0.76 16.06 -10.43
N ILE A 194 2.07 16.29 -10.33
CA ILE A 194 3.05 15.29 -9.93
C ILE A 194 2.77 15.01 -8.46
N THR A 195 2.31 13.80 -8.16
CA THR A 195 1.99 13.31 -6.81
C THR A 195 3.26 13.29 -5.93
N THR A 196 3.55 14.40 -5.25
CA THR A 196 4.69 14.55 -4.31
C THR A 196 4.29 14.40 -2.84
N SER A 197 3.17 13.74 -2.53
CA SER A 197 2.63 13.68 -1.16
C SER A 197 2.70 12.31 -0.47
N SER A 198 3.57 11.39 -0.94
CA SER A 198 3.53 9.98 -0.51
C SER A 198 4.87 9.26 -0.37
N TRP A 199 4.94 8.36 0.62
CA TRP A 199 5.94 7.29 0.60
C TRP A 199 5.35 6.13 -0.19
N ASN A 200 6.08 5.67 -1.20
CA ASN A 200 5.54 4.74 -2.16
C ASN A 200 5.95 3.29 -1.86
N ASN A 201 5.00 2.36 -1.94
CA ASN A 201 5.26 0.92 -1.96
C ASN A 201 4.99 0.41 -3.37
N MET A 202 5.79 -0.53 -3.84
CA MET A 202 5.60 -1.14 -5.16
C MET A 202 4.94 -2.50 -4.97
N VAL A 203 3.87 -2.75 -5.73
CA VAL A 203 3.03 -3.95 -5.67
C VAL A 203 3.16 -4.70 -6.98
N TRP A 204 3.32 -6.03 -6.91
CA TRP A 204 3.49 -6.88 -8.08
C TRP A 204 2.50 -8.02 -8.11
N HIS A 205 2.00 -8.35 -9.30
CA HIS A 205 1.23 -9.57 -9.55
C HIS A 205 1.77 -10.33 -10.78
N ARG A 206 1.61 -11.66 -10.79
CA ARG A 206 2.00 -12.53 -11.90
C ARG A 206 0.75 -13.00 -12.66
N ASN A 207 0.55 -12.49 -13.87
CA ASN A 207 -0.49 -13.00 -14.76
C ASN A 207 -0.18 -14.44 -15.17
N PHE A 208 -1.03 -15.39 -14.76
CA PHE A 208 -1.03 -16.73 -15.36
C PHE A 208 -1.90 -16.69 -16.62
N PRO A 209 -1.35 -16.93 -17.83
CA PRO A 209 -2.20 -17.22 -18.97
C PRO A 209 -2.98 -18.51 -18.67
N LYS A 210 -4.31 -18.47 -18.84
CA LYS A 210 -5.14 -19.68 -18.85
C LYS A 210 -4.67 -20.56 -20.01
N ILE A 211 -3.80 -21.52 -19.74
CA ILE A 211 -3.51 -22.58 -20.70
C ILE A 211 -4.70 -23.55 -20.66
N SER A 212 -5.59 -23.38 -21.64
CA SER A 212 -6.41 -24.46 -22.16
C SER A 212 -5.47 -25.55 -22.68
N ALA A 213 -5.15 -26.54 -21.86
CA ALA A 213 -4.54 -27.77 -22.31
C ALA A 213 -5.58 -28.90 -22.23
N ILE A 214 -6.13 -29.22 -23.41
CA ILE A 214 -6.56 -30.57 -23.75
C ILE A 214 -5.43 -31.51 -23.34
N LEU A 215 -5.71 -32.43 -22.41
CA LEU A 215 -5.21 -33.81 -22.43
C LEU A 215 -6.06 -34.62 -21.45
N SER A 216 -7.10 -35.23 -22.03
CA SER A 216 -7.76 -36.40 -21.47
C SER A 216 -6.76 -37.56 -21.35
N THR A 217 -7.03 -38.42 -20.36
CA THR A 217 -6.51 -39.79 -20.16
C THR A 217 -5.08 -39.92 -19.62
N VAL A 218 -4.94 -40.29 -18.34
CA VAL A 218 -4.31 -41.54 -17.82
C VAL A 218 -4.64 -41.65 -16.30
N PRO A 219 -4.92 -42.85 -15.72
CA PRO A 219 -5.53 -43.00 -14.39
C PRO A 219 -4.54 -42.99 -13.21
N ARG A 220 -5.10 -42.70 -12.03
CA ARG A 220 -4.50 -42.83 -10.69
C ARG A 220 -3.63 -44.08 -10.50
N THR A 221 -2.46 -43.92 -9.90
CA THR A 221 -1.95 -44.85 -8.88
C THR A 221 -1.15 -44.06 -7.83
N TYR A 222 -1.64 -44.09 -6.58
CA TYR A 222 -0.85 -43.78 -5.40
C TYR A 222 -0.15 -45.07 -4.96
N ARG A 223 1.16 -45.02 -4.73
CA ARG A 223 1.88 -45.98 -3.88
C ARG A 223 2.74 -45.20 -2.89
N PHE A 224 2.47 -45.44 -1.61
CA PHE A 224 3.34 -45.14 -0.47
C PHE A 224 4.38 -46.27 -0.30
N GLY A 225 5.54 -45.94 0.26
CA GLY A 225 6.63 -46.83 0.67
C GLY A 225 7.90 -46.53 -0.13
N ILE A 226 9.05 -46.18 0.45
CA ILE A 226 9.61 -46.47 1.78
C ILE A 226 10.27 -45.19 2.33
#